data_AF-A0A7C6MRA9-F1
#
_entry.id   AF-A0A7C6MRA9-F1
#
_cell.length_a   1.000
_cell.length_b   1.000
_cell.length_c   1.000
_cell.angle_alpha   90.00
_cell.angle_beta   90.00
_cell.angle_gamma   90.00
#
_symmetry.space_group_name_H-M   'P 1'
#
loop_
_entity.id
_entity.type
_entity.pdbx_description
1 polymer ?
#
loop_
_entity_poly.entity_id
_entity_poly.type
_entity_poly.pdbx_seq_one_letter_code
_entity_poly.pdbx_strand_id
1 'polypeptide(L)'
;MERPKASVLQIVVATIICIILFVGGWLVGSIQGPELETNNDEEVRVAVARVRDDLRFDHEQKIADLKADYEQQILELEKLLAEAEAKVETHVEVIVEVEKETVSLEQFTQIVRRNDTIWGYAARLQNPPQNDYVQRIIDLNQVNPYLLQIGQEIIVPLP
;
A
#
# COMPACT_ATOMS: atom_id res chain seq x y z
N MET A 1 -67.72 77.38 32.82
CA MET A 1 -66.75 76.26 32.86
C MET A 1 -66.08 76.18 31.50
N GLU A 2 -64.92 76.81 31.38
CA GLU A 2 -64.16 76.91 30.13
C GLU A 2 -63.38 75.63 29.88
N ARG A 3 -63.49 75.07 28.67
CA ARG A 3 -62.67 73.92 28.26
C ARG A 3 -61.22 74.36 28.07
N PRO A 4 -60.21 73.67 28.62
CA PRO A 4 -58.83 74.01 28.35
C PRO A 4 -58.53 73.73 26.87
N LYS A 5 -58.15 74.78 26.13
CA LYS A 5 -57.60 74.64 24.78
C LYS A 5 -56.25 73.92 24.91
N ALA A 6 -56.22 72.64 24.54
CA ALA A 6 -54.96 71.91 24.43
C ALA A 6 -54.02 72.70 23.51
N SER A 7 -52.81 72.98 23.98
CA SER A 7 -51.82 73.67 23.17
C SER A 7 -51.47 72.79 21.98
N VAL A 8 -51.30 73.36 20.79
CA VAL A 8 -50.98 72.64 19.55
C VAL A 8 -49.79 71.67 19.75
N LEU A 9 -48.85 72.05 20.62
CA LEU A 9 -47.72 71.22 21.02
C LEU A 9 -48.14 69.87 21.66
N GLN A 10 -49.18 69.86 22.49
CA GLN A 10 -49.67 68.65 23.16
C GLN A 10 -50.33 67.69 22.17
N ILE A 11 -51.01 68.23 21.15
CA ILE A 11 -51.61 67.42 20.08
C ILE A 11 -50.50 66.76 19.25
N VAL A 12 -49.46 67.51 18.88
CA VAL A 12 -48.33 66.96 18.12
C VAL A 12 -47.60 65.86 18.91
N VAL A 13 -47.32 66.09 20.19
CA VAL A 13 -46.66 65.08 21.05
C VAL A 13 -47.52 63.82 21.20
N ALA A 14 -48.83 63.95 21.43
CA ALA A 14 -49.73 62.81 21.52
C ALA A 14 -49.77 62.00 20.21
N THR A 15 -49.73 62.69 19.06
CA THR A 15 -49.73 62.03 17.74
C THR A 15 -48.45 61.23 17.51
N ILE A 16 -47.29 61.78 17.87
CA ILE A 16 -46.00 61.10 17.77
C ILE A 16 -45.97 59.86 18.67
N ILE A 17 -46.45 59.96 19.90
CA ILE A 17 -46.54 58.82 20.83
C ILE A 17 -47.44 57.73 20.26
N CYS A 18 -48.61 58.07 19.71
CA CYS A 18 -49.50 57.10 19.07
C CYS A 18 -48.83 56.38 17.89
N ILE A 19 -48.06 57.10 17.05
CA ILE A 19 -47.33 56.49 15.94
C ILE A 19 -46.26 55.53 16.46
N ILE A 20 -45.49 55.91 17.49
CA ILE A 20 -44.46 55.05 18.08
C ILE A 20 -45.08 53.78 18.68
N LEU A 21 -46.21 53.91 19.39
CA LEU A 21 -46.91 52.76 19.96
C LEU A 21 -47.50 51.85 18.86
N PHE A 22 -47.99 52.43 17.77
CA PHE A 22 -48.54 51.66 16.65
C PHE A 22 -47.43 50.91 15.89
N VAL A 23 -46.32 51.58 15.59
CA VAL A 23 -45.16 50.96 14.93
C VAL A 23 -44.49 49.93 15.83
N GLY A 24 -44.33 50.24 17.12
CA GLY A 24 -43.79 49.30 18.10
C GLY A 24 -44.68 48.07 18.30
N GLY A 25 -46.00 48.27 18.39
CA GLY A 25 -46.97 47.18 18.46
C GLY A 25 -46.99 46.31 17.20
N TRP A 26 -46.89 46.93 16.02
CA TRP A 26 -46.81 46.21 14.74
C TRP A 26 -45.51 45.41 14.62
N LEU A 27 -44.38 45.98 15.06
CA LEU A 27 -43.08 45.30 15.05
C LEU A 27 -43.07 44.10 16.00
N VAL A 28 -43.61 44.24 17.22
CA VAL A 28 -43.72 43.13 18.18
C VAL A 28 -44.67 42.05 17.67
N GLY A 29 -45.79 42.42 17.05
CA GLY A 29 -46.73 41.49 16.43
C GLY A 29 -46.17 40.74 15.23
N SER A 30 -45.23 41.33 14.49
CA SER A 30 -44.58 40.69 13.34
C SER A 30 -43.48 39.68 13.71
N ILE A 31 -42.98 39.71 14.95
CA ILE A 31 -41.91 38.82 15.42
C ILE A 31 -42.49 37.54 16.06
N GLN A 32 -43.74 37.56 16.51
CA GLN A 32 -44.49 36.35 16.82
C GLN A 32 -45.09 35.79 15.52
N GLY A 33 -44.26 35.04 14.79
CA GLY A 33 -44.75 34.21 13.69
C GLY A 33 -45.87 33.27 14.18
N PRO A 34 -46.82 32.90 13.31
CA PRO A 34 -47.88 31.97 13.68
C PRO A 34 -47.24 30.68 14.21
N GLU A 35 -47.63 30.24 15.41
CA GLU A 35 -47.44 28.86 15.86
C GLU A 35 -48.19 27.94 14.88
N LEU A 36 -47.51 27.56 13.81
CA LEU A 36 -47.96 26.56 12.86
C LEU A 36 -47.68 25.19 13.46
N GLU A 37 -48.74 24.66 14.08
CA GLU A 37 -49.12 23.24 14.17
C GLU A 37 -48.01 22.19 13.99
N THR A 38 -47.72 21.53 15.10
CA THR A 38 -46.82 20.38 15.33
C THR A 38 -47.01 19.14 14.45
N ASN A 39 -47.99 19.12 13.53
CA ASN A 39 -48.29 17.97 12.68
C ASN A 39 -47.27 17.82 11.53
N ASN A 40 -46.82 18.94 10.95
CA ASN A 40 -45.83 18.92 9.87
C ASN A 40 -44.43 18.49 10.36
N ASP A 41 -44.08 18.81 11.60
CA ASP A 41 -42.78 18.44 12.18
C ASP A 41 -42.66 16.93 12.42
N GLU A 42 -43.76 16.27 12.82
CA GLU A 42 -43.81 14.82 13.00
C GLU A 42 -43.69 14.10 11.64
N GLU A 43 -44.38 14.60 10.60
CA GLU A 43 -44.32 14.05 9.25
C GLU A 43 -42.92 14.20 8.62
N VAL A 44 -42.28 15.36 8.81
CA VAL A 44 -40.88 15.57 8.39
C VAL A 44 -39.93 14.65 9.16
N ARG A 45 -40.13 14.45 10.46
CA ARG A 45 -39.31 13.52 11.27
C ARG A 45 -39.42 12.09 10.77
N VAL A 46 -40.63 11.63 10.46
CA VAL A 46 -40.86 10.28 9.91
C VAL A 46 -40.25 10.15 8.51
N ALA A 47 -40.38 11.16 7.66
CA ALA A 47 -39.76 11.16 6.33
C ALA A 47 -38.22 11.12 6.41
N VAL A 48 -37.62 11.91 7.31
CA VAL A 48 -36.17 11.91 7.54
C VAL A 48 -35.68 10.56 8.09
N ALA A 49 -36.45 9.91 8.96
CA ALA A 49 -36.12 8.57 9.46
C ALA A 49 -36.13 7.54 8.33
N ARG A 50 -37.15 7.54 7.47
CA ARG A 50 -37.21 6.64 6.30
C ARG A 50 -36.04 6.83 5.35
N VAL A 51 -35.75 8.08 4.97
CA VAL A 51 -34.61 8.38 4.08
C VAL A 51 -33.30 7.93 4.70
N ARG A 52 -33.12 8.09 6.02
CA ARG A 52 -31.92 7.63 6.72
C ARG A 52 -31.79 6.10 6.69
N ASP A 53 -32.89 5.39 6.92
CA ASP A 53 -32.89 3.93 6.92
C ASP A 53 -32.64 3.38 5.51
N ASP A 54 -33.23 4.00 4.47
CA ASP A 54 -32.96 3.65 3.07
C ASP A 54 -31.49 3.90 2.70
N LEU A 55 -30.93 5.04 3.11
CA LEU A 55 -29.52 5.37 2.86
C LEU A 55 -28.58 4.39 3.56
N ARG A 56 -28.94 4.00 4.79
CA ARG A 56 -28.18 3.03 5.57
C ARG A 56 -28.23 1.66 4.92
N PHE A 57 -29.38 1.24 4.43
CA PHE A 57 -29.54 -0.02 3.71
C PHE A 57 -28.71 -0.05 2.43
N ASP A 58 -28.76 1.02 1.61
CA ASP A 58 -27.94 1.15 0.39
C ASP A 58 -26.44 1.12 0.71
N HIS A 59 -26.01 1.78 1.79
CA HIS A 59 -24.61 1.72 2.23
C HIS A 59 -24.21 0.33 2.72
N GLU A 60 -25.05 -0.35 3.51
CA GLU A 60 -24.79 -1.71 3.99
C GLU A 60 -24.69 -2.69 2.82
N GLN A 61 -25.55 -2.53 1.80
CA GLN A 61 -25.51 -3.33 0.59
C GLN A 61 -24.22 -3.07 -0.22
N LYS A 62 -23.85 -1.81 -0.44
CA LYS A 62 -22.59 -1.47 -1.13
C LYS A 62 -21.36 -2.00 -0.40
N ILE A 63 -21.35 -1.95 0.93
CA ILE A 63 -20.26 -2.51 1.74
C ILE A 63 -20.20 -4.03 1.58
N ALA A 64 -21.35 -4.71 1.59
CA ALA A 64 -21.41 -6.15 1.39
C ALA A 64 -20.91 -6.57 -0.01
N ASP A 65 -21.33 -5.84 -1.05
CA ASP A 65 -20.90 -6.08 -2.42
C ASP A 65 -19.39 -5.84 -2.59
N LEU A 66 -18.86 -4.73 -2.04
CA LEU A 66 -17.42 -4.46 -2.05
C LEU A 66 -16.62 -5.55 -1.33
N LYS A 67 -17.14 -6.02 -0.19
CA LYS A 67 -16.49 -7.06 0.59
C LYS A 67 -16.43 -8.38 -0.19
N ALA A 68 -17.52 -8.74 -0.87
CA ALA A 68 -17.56 -9.94 -1.71
C ALA A 68 -16.56 -9.85 -2.87
N ASP A 69 -16.42 -8.67 -3.49
CA ASP A 69 -15.44 -8.43 -4.56
C ASP A 69 -13.99 -8.61 -4.06
N TYR A 70 -13.65 -8.03 -2.90
CA TYR A 70 -12.32 -8.21 -2.32
C TYR A 70 -12.04 -9.66 -1.90
N GLU A 71 -13.03 -10.37 -1.36
CA GLU A 71 -12.89 -11.80 -1.02
C GLU A 71 -12.64 -12.65 -2.28
N GLN A 72 -13.27 -12.33 -3.40
CA GLN A 72 -13.00 -12.99 -4.68
C GLN A 72 -11.57 -12.70 -5.19
N GLN A 73 -11.13 -11.44 -5.11
CA GLN A 73 -9.77 -11.07 -5.50
C GLN A 73 -8.70 -11.77 -4.66
N ILE A 74 -8.92 -11.89 -3.34
CA ILE A 74 -8.00 -12.61 -2.44
C ILE A 74 -7.91 -14.08 -2.85
N LEU A 75 -9.05 -14.72 -3.10
CA LEU A 75 -9.09 -16.14 -3.50
C LEU A 75 -8.41 -16.38 -4.85
N GLU A 76 -8.55 -15.44 -5.79
CA GLU A 76 -7.85 -15.49 -7.08
C GLU A 76 -6.33 -15.34 -6.90
N LEU A 77 -5.89 -14.40 -6.06
CA LEU A 77 -4.47 -14.21 -5.74
C LEU A 77 -3.87 -15.43 -5.05
N GLU A 78 -4.59 -16.04 -4.10
CA GLU A 78 -4.15 -17.28 -3.44
C GLU A 78 -3.98 -18.43 -4.44
N LYS A 79 -4.90 -18.54 -5.41
CA LYS A 79 -4.78 -19.53 -6.48
C LYS A 79 -3.56 -19.29 -7.36
N LEU A 80 -3.32 -18.03 -7.75
CA LEU A 80 -2.14 -17.66 -8.55
C LEU A 80 -0.84 -17.90 -7.78
N LEU A 81 -0.83 -17.66 -6.47
CA LEU A 81 0.32 -17.93 -5.62
C LEU A 81 0.61 -19.43 -5.55
N ALA A 82 -0.41 -20.26 -5.33
CA ALA A 82 -0.26 -21.72 -5.32
C ALA A 82 0.24 -22.27 -6.67
N GLU A 83 -0.23 -21.71 -7.78
CA GLU A 83 0.25 -22.07 -9.12
C GLU A 83 1.72 -21.65 -9.34
N ALA A 84 2.09 -20.45 -8.87
CA ALA A 84 3.46 -19.96 -8.94
C ALA A 84 4.40 -20.78 -8.06
N GLU A 85 3.99 -21.14 -6.85
CA GLU A 85 4.77 -22.00 -5.93
C GLU A 85 4.99 -23.39 -6.52
N ALA A 86 3.96 -24.03 -7.08
CA ALA A 86 4.11 -25.31 -7.77
C ALA A 86 5.04 -25.22 -9.00
N LYS A 87 4.99 -24.10 -9.72
CA LYS A 87 5.90 -23.84 -10.83
C LYS A 87 7.34 -23.61 -10.34
N VAL A 88 7.55 -22.97 -9.20
CA VAL A 88 8.88 -22.80 -8.61
C VAL A 88 9.42 -24.14 -8.12
N GLU A 89 8.61 -24.96 -7.45
CA GLU A 89 9.03 -26.29 -6.97
C GLU A 89 9.51 -27.19 -8.13
N THR A 90 8.76 -27.20 -9.24
CA THR A 90 9.17 -27.93 -10.46
C THR A 90 10.44 -27.35 -11.11
N HIS A 91 10.66 -26.04 -11.07
CA HIS A 91 11.90 -25.44 -11.62
C HIS A 91 13.11 -25.64 -10.68
N VAL A 92 12.90 -25.71 -9.36
CA VAL A 92 13.97 -25.96 -8.38
C VAL A 92 14.50 -27.39 -8.52
N GLU A 93 13.64 -28.40 -8.73
CA GLU A 93 14.11 -29.76 -9.00
C GLU A 93 14.95 -29.85 -10.28
N VAL A 94 14.56 -29.13 -11.33
CA VAL A 94 15.31 -29.10 -12.60
C VAL A 94 16.67 -28.42 -12.45
N ILE A 95 16.78 -27.34 -11.65
CA ILE A 95 18.07 -26.65 -11.43
C ILE A 95 19.03 -27.53 -10.62
N VAL A 96 18.54 -28.28 -9.62
CA VAL A 96 19.39 -29.14 -8.79
C VAL A 96 19.98 -30.32 -9.56
N GLU A 97 19.27 -30.85 -10.56
CA GLU A 97 19.85 -31.87 -11.45
C GLU A 97 20.86 -31.29 -12.44
N VAL A 98 20.58 -30.12 -13.01
CA VAL A 98 21.52 -29.46 -13.96
C VAL A 98 22.82 -29.05 -13.27
N GLU A 99 22.78 -28.55 -12.03
CA GLU A 99 23.98 -28.12 -11.30
C GLU A 99 24.91 -29.29 -10.94
N LYS A 100 24.36 -30.50 -10.70
CA LYS A 100 25.19 -31.68 -10.43
C LYS A 100 25.95 -32.18 -11.66
N GLU A 101 25.41 -31.99 -12.86
CA GLU A 101 26.10 -32.36 -14.10
C GLU A 101 27.07 -31.27 -14.60
N THR A 102 26.78 -29.99 -14.41
CA THR A 102 27.68 -28.90 -14.87
C THR A 102 28.93 -28.75 -13.99
N VAL A 103 28.86 -29.02 -12.68
CA VAL A 103 30.03 -28.95 -11.77
C VAL A 103 31.11 -29.99 -12.12
N SER A 104 30.76 -31.04 -12.86
CA SER A 104 31.70 -32.04 -13.38
C SER A 104 32.46 -31.61 -14.65
N LEU A 105 31.99 -30.59 -15.37
CA LEU A 105 32.55 -30.20 -16.67
C LEU A 105 33.44 -28.96 -16.61
N GLU A 106 33.30 -28.12 -15.57
CA GLU A 106 34.02 -26.84 -15.47
C GLU A 106 35.34 -26.92 -14.68
N GLN A 107 35.74 -28.11 -14.23
CA GLN A 107 37.00 -28.33 -13.53
C GLN A 107 37.52 -29.74 -13.80
N PHE A 108 38.84 -29.90 -13.86
CA PHE A 108 39.45 -31.22 -13.96
C PHE A 108 40.50 -31.40 -12.87
N THR A 109 40.65 -32.65 -12.41
CA THR A 109 41.66 -33.03 -11.43
C THR A 109 42.93 -33.51 -12.15
N GLN A 110 44.10 -33.00 -11.74
CA GLN A 110 45.41 -33.52 -12.16
C GLN A 110 46.26 -33.95 -10.99
N ILE A 111 46.99 -35.04 -11.19
CA ILE A 111 47.98 -35.55 -10.24
C ILE A 111 49.30 -34.82 -10.47
N VAL A 112 49.85 -34.20 -9.42
CA VAL A 112 51.14 -33.52 -9.41
C VAL A 112 52.27 -34.48 -9.74
N ARG A 113 53.02 -34.18 -10.80
CA ARG A 113 54.25 -34.89 -11.18
C ARG A 113 55.48 -34.08 -10.78
N ARG A 114 56.65 -34.69 -10.92
CA ARG A 114 57.93 -34.03 -10.70
C ARG A 114 58.04 -32.80 -11.62
N ASN A 115 58.39 -31.66 -11.03
CA ASN A 115 58.53 -30.34 -11.68
C ASN A 115 57.22 -29.67 -12.13
N ASP A 116 56.05 -30.20 -11.76
CA ASP A 116 54.81 -29.45 -11.95
C ASP A 116 54.71 -28.29 -10.96
N THR A 117 54.13 -27.18 -11.41
CA THR A 117 53.87 -25.99 -10.61
C THR A 117 52.46 -25.48 -10.88
N ILE A 118 51.89 -24.71 -9.96
CA ILE A 118 50.57 -24.07 -10.17
C ILE A 118 50.59 -23.21 -11.44
N TRP A 119 51.65 -22.44 -11.66
CA TRP A 119 51.84 -21.67 -12.90
C TRP A 119 51.92 -22.56 -14.13
N GLY A 120 52.56 -23.72 -14.04
CA GLY A 120 52.61 -24.70 -15.12
C GLY A 120 51.23 -25.24 -15.50
N TYR A 121 50.34 -25.45 -14.51
CA TYR A 121 48.96 -25.84 -14.77
C TYR A 121 48.15 -24.70 -15.39
N ALA A 122 48.26 -23.50 -14.82
CA ALA A 122 47.59 -22.31 -15.35
C ALA A 122 48.03 -22.01 -16.79
N ALA A 123 49.33 -22.12 -17.07
CA ALA A 123 49.94 -21.87 -18.38
C ALA A 123 49.45 -22.82 -19.49
N ARG A 124 48.95 -24.01 -19.13
CA ARG A 124 48.38 -24.96 -20.10
C ARG A 124 47.03 -24.47 -20.65
N LEU A 125 46.33 -23.62 -19.91
CA LEU A 125 45.00 -23.12 -20.26
C LEU A 125 45.02 -21.64 -20.66
N GLN A 126 45.90 -20.83 -20.05
CA GLN A 126 46.08 -19.42 -20.36
C GLN A 126 47.58 -19.09 -20.49
N ASN A 127 48.03 -18.54 -21.63
CA ASN A 127 49.43 -18.15 -21.82
C ASN A 127 49.55 -16.70 -22.33
N PRO A 128 50.05 -15.74 -21.52
CA PRO A 128 50.54 -15.91 -20.15
C PRO A 128 49.37 -16.16 -19.15
N PRO A 129 49.61 -16.90 -18.05
CA PRO A 129 48.58 -17.13 -17.06
C PRO A 129 48.26 -15.84 -16.31
N GLN A 130 46.96 -15.53 -16.18
CA GLN A 130 46.53 -14.37 -15.39
C GLN A 130 46.68 -14.66 -13.89
N ASN A 131 47.02 -13.63 -13.09
CA ASN A 131 47.32 -13.80 -11.67
C ASN A 131 46.07 -14.19 -10.84
N ASP A 132 44.91 -13.63 -11.18
CA ASP A 132 43.61 -14.00 -10.60
C ASP A 132 43.27 -15.47 -10.85
N TYR A 133 43.65 -16.01 -12.01
CA TYR A 133 43.43 -17.40 -12.36
C TYR A 133 44.35 -18.34 -11.57
N VAL A 134 45.63 -17.98 -11.42
CA VAL A 134 46.58 -18.70 -10.55
C VAL A 134 46.10 -18.70 -9.10
N GLN A 135 45.61 -17.55 -8.61
CA GLN A 135 45.10 -17.43 -7.25
C GLN A 135 43.85 -18.31 -7.04
N ARG A 136 42.94 -18.39 -8.01
CA ARG A 136 41.79 -19.29 -7.95
C ARG A 136 42.20 -20.76 -7.79
N ILE A 137 43.23 -21.23 -8.49
CA ILE A 137 43.75 -22.60 -8.33
C ILE A 137 44.27 -22.80 -6.89
N ILE A 138 45.00 -21.82 -6.35
CA ILE A 138 45.52 -21.86 -4.98
C ILE A 138 44.38 -21.93 -3.96
N ASP A 139 43.37 -21.07 -4.12
CA ASP A 139 42.24 -20.95 -3.20
C ASP A 139 41.37 -22.21 -3.20
N LEU A 140 41.10 -22.79 -4.38
CA LEU A 140 40.31 -24.02 -4.52
C LEU A 140 40.97 -25.22 -3.84
N ASN A 141 42.30 -25.34 -3.95
CA ASN A 141 43.03 -26.48 -3.43
C ASN A 141 43.55 -26.25 -2.00
N GLN A 142 43.51 -25.00 -1.51
CA GLN A 142 44.09 -24.58 -0.23
C GLN A 142 45.56 -25.01 -0.07
N VAL A 143 46.32 -24.96 -1.16
CA VAL A 143 47.71 -25.43 -1.23
C VAL A 143 48.70 -24.29 -1.19
N ASN A 144 49.89 -24.56 -0.63
CA ASN A 144 51.02 -23.67 -0.81
C ASN A 144 51.67 -23.93 -2.19
N PRO A 145 51.74 -22.94 -3.10
CA PRO A 145 52.25 -23.13 -4.46
C PRO A 145 53.74 -23.53 -4.52
N TYR A 146 54.49 -23.31 -3.43
CA TYR A 146 55.92 -23.69 -3.34
C TYR A 146 56.16 -25.07 -2.72
N LEU A 147 55.11 -25.74 -2.23
CA LEU A 147 55.22 -27.00 -1.48
C LEU A 147 54.29 -28.09 -2.05
N LEU A 148 54.19 -28.19 -3.37
CA LEU A 148 53.41 -29.25 -4.02
C LEU A 148 54.09 -30.61 -3.84
N GLN A 149 53.30 -31.61 -3.43
CA GLN A 149 53.78 -32.98 -3.27
C GLN A 149 53.49 -33.82 -4.52
N ILE A 150 54.47 -34.62 -4.95
CA ILE A 150 54.26 -35.55 -6.06
C ILE A 150 53.18 -36.58 -5.64
N GLY A 151 52.20 -36.80 -6.51
CA GLY A 151 51.05 -37.67 -6.25
C GLY A 151 49.84 -36.95 -5.65
N GLN A 152 49.97 -35.68 -5.29
CA GLN A 152 48.86 -34.86 -4.82
C GLN A 152 47.88 -34.56 -5.96
N GLU A 153 46.58 -34.64 -5.70
CA GLU A 153 45.54 -34.22 -6.63
C GLU A 153 45.30 -32.71 -6.53
N ILE A 154 45.26 -32.04 -7.68
CA ILE A 154 44.99 -30.61 -7.82
C ILE A 154 43.82 -30.42 -8.76
N ILE A 155 42.81 -29.69 -8.28
CA ILE A 155 41.64 -29.26 -9.03
C ILE A 155 42.00 -28.00 -9.81
N VAL A 156 41.86 -28.04 -11.13
CA VAL A 156 42.10 -26.90 -12.00
C VAL A 156 40.76 -26.46 -12.60
N PRO A 157 40.27 -25.24 -12.31
CA PRO A 157 39.05 -24.72 -12.91
C PRO A 157 39.32 -24.38 -14.38
N LEU A 158 38.37 -24.61 -15.28
CA LEU A 158 38.47 -24.13 -16.66
C LEU A 158 38.30 -22.59 -16.68
N PRO A 159 38.98 -21.88 -17.59
CA PRO A 159 38.93 -20.43 -17.70
C PRO A 159 37.57 -19.89 -18.17
#